data_AF-A0A922WNA0-F1
#
_entry.id   AF-A0A922WNA0-F1
#
_cell.length_a   1.000
_cell.length_b   1.000
_cell.length_c   1.000
_cell.angle_alpha   90.00
_cell.angle_beta   90.00
_cell.angle_gamma   90.00
#
_symmetry.space_group_name_H-M   'P 1'
#
loop_
_entity.id
_entity.type
_entity.pdbx_description
1 polymer ?
#
loop_
_entity_poly.entity_id
_entity_poly.type
_entity_poly.pdbx_seq_one_letter_code
_entity_poly.pdbx_strand_id
1 'polypeptide(L)'
;QGMAGFGSLDLALDAVETWLKANDFAAGSRFTMADTYFGSQFVWGLRFGTMPERPAFRAYVDRITQRPAYAEANAIDAAIIKVAAQ
;
A
#
# COMPACT_ATOMS: atom_id res chain seq x y z
N GLN A 1 18.40 -20.60 2.04
CA GLN A 1 17.14 -20.20 1.39
C GLN A 1 16.79 -21.28 0.39
N GLY A 2 15.62 -21.91 0.52
CA GLY A 2 15.21 -23.09 -0.25
C GLY A 2 14.50 -22.71 -1.55
N MET A 3 14.70 -23.53 -2.57
CA MET A 3 14.29 -23.30 -3.96
C MET A 3 12.76 -23.38 -4.14
N ALA A 4 12.11 -22.22 -4.17
CA ALA A 4 11.02 -21.94 -5.10
C ALA A 4 11.41 -20.61 -5.76
N GLY A 5 11.43 -20.54 -7.09
CA GLY A 5 12.12 -19.51 -7.88
C GLY A 5 11.65 -18.05 -7.74
N PHE A 6 10.97 -17.68 -6.66
CA PHE A 6 10.41 -16.35 -6.40
C PHE A 6 10.86 -15.68 -5.08
N GLY A 7 11.75 -16.30 -4.29
CA GLY A 7 12.35 -15.66 -3.10
C GLY A 7 11.51 -15.77 -1.81
N SER A 8 11.65 -14.79 -0.90
CA SER A 8 10.90 -14.70 0.37
C SER A 8 10.14 -13.36 0.47
N LEU A 9 9.16 -13.29 1.37
CA LEU A 9 8.46 -12.02 1.65
C LEU A 9 9.43 -10.94 2.11
N ASP A 10 10.37 -11.27 2.99
CA ASP A 10 11.37 -10.30 3.46
C ASP A 10 12.20 -9.75 2.30
N LEU A 11 12.64 -10.61 1.39
CA LEU A 11 13.37 -10.19 0.19
C LEU A 11 12.53 -9.28 -0.70
N ALA A 12 11.24 -9.59 -0.86
CA ALA A 12 10.32 -8.74 -1.62
C ALA A 12 10.14 -7.37 -0.97
N LEU A 13 9.98 -7.32 0.36
CA LEU A 13 9.87 -6.06 1.10
C LEU A 13 11.16 -5.24 1.04
N ASP A 14 12.33 -5.87 1.10
CA ASP A 14 13.62 -5.20 0.96
C ASP A 14 13.79 -4.56 -0.43
N ALA A 15 13.36 -5.28 -1.48
CA ALA A 15 13.36 -4.74 -2.85
C ALA A 15 12.41 -3.55 -2.99
N VAL A 16 11.20 -3.64 -2.42
CA VAL A 16 10.22 -2.55 -2.45
C VAL A 16 10.71 -1.34 -1.66
N GLU A 17 11.33 -1.54 -0.49
CA GLU A 17 11.89 -0.44 0.30
C GLU A 17 12.98 0.27 -0.48
N THR A 18 13.85 -0.48 -1.17
CA THR A 18 14.90 0.09 -2.03
C THR A 18 14.29 0.93 -3.15
N TRP A 19 13.22 0.44 -3.79
CA TRP A 19 12.52 1.17 -4.83
C TRP A 19 11.88 2.47 -4.31
N LEU A 20 11.16 2.40 -3.19
CA LEU A 20 10.43 3.52 -2.60
C LEU A 20 11.35 4.56 -1.91
N LYS A 21 12.62 4.23 -1.68
CA LYS A 21 13.65 5.23 -1.31
C LYS A 21 14.02 6.13 -2.48
N ALA A 22 13.90 5.64 -3.73
CA ALA A 22 14.25 6.38 -4.94
C ALA A 22 13.03 6.93 -5.70
N ASN A 23 11.82 6.41 -5.43
CA ASN A 23 10.61 6.74 -6.15
C ASN A 23 9.45 7.01 -5.18
N ASP A 24 8.57 7.93 -5.56
CA ASP A 24 7.41 8.28 -4.71
C ASP A 24 6.32 7.21 -4.70
N PHE A 25 6.18 6.49 -5.81
CA PHE A 25 5.10 5.54 -6.12
C PHE A 25 5.63 4.27 -6.81
N ALA A 26 4.77 3.25 -6.93
CA ALA A 26 5.10 1.95 -7.51
C ALA A 26 5.62 2.05 -8.95
N ALA A 27 5.13 3.03 -9.72
CA ALA A 27 5.50 3.26 -11.12
C ALA A 27 6.40 4.49 -11.33
N GLY A 28 7.07 4.98 -10.28
CA GLY A 28 7.98 6.13 -10.37
C GLY A 28 7.49 7.32 -9.57
N SER A 29 7.49 8.52 -10.17
CA SER A 29 7.19 9.78 -9.46
C SER A 29 5.71 10.16 -9.41
N ARG A 30 4.82 9.45 -10.11
CA ARG A 30 3.39 9.78 -10.18
C ARG A 30 2.53 8.60 -9.73
N PHE A 31 1.44 8.91 -9.03
CA PHE A 31 0.40 7.94 -8.71
C PHE A 31 -0.24 7.38 -9.99
N THR A 32 -0.39 6.06 -10.04
CA THR A 32 -1.02 5.32 -11.16
C THR A 32 -1.98 4.25 -10.64
N MET A 33 -2.64 3.53 -11.54
CA MET A 33 -3.45 2.36 -11.17
C MET A 33 -2.66 1.28 -10.41
N ALA A 34 -1.34 1.19 -10.61
CA ALA A 34 -0.50 0.27 -9.86
C ALA A 34 -0.58 0.54 -8.35
N ASP A 35 -0.59 1.82 -7.95
CA ASP A 35 -0.64 2.24 -6.56
C ASP A 35 -1.99 2.00 -5.90
N THR A 36 -3.09 1.92 -6.66
CA THR A 36 -4.40 1.53 -6.13
C THR A 36 -4.36 0.10 -5.59
N TYR A 37 -3.84 -0.83 -6.38
CA TYR A 37 -3.75 -2.24 -5.97
C TYR A 37 -2.59 -2.48 -5.02
N PHE A 38 -1.37 -2.10 -5.42
CA PHE A 38 -0.15 -2.31 -4.65
C PHE A 38 -0.18 -1.53 -3.34
N GLY A 39 -0.57 -0.26 -3.38
CA GLY A 39 -0.68 0.59 -2.19
C GLY A 39 -1.69 0.07 -1.15
N SER A 40 -2.78 -0.58 -1.58
CA SER A 40 -3.74 -1.17 -0.64
C SER A 40 -3.10 -2.21 0.31
N GLN A 41 -2.14 -2.99 -0.20
CA GLN A 41 -1.42 -3.99 0.60
C GLN A 41 -0.59 -3.34 1.71
N PHE A 42 0.03 -2.19 1.43
CA PHE A 42 0.79 -1.43 2.43
C PHE A 42 -0.11 -0.69 3.42
N VAL A 43 -1.20 -0.07 2.93
CA VAL A 43 -2.18 0.62 3.79
C VAL A 43 -2.75 -0.34 4.84
N TRP A 44 -3.25 -1.50 4.40
CA TRP A 44 -3.79 -2.50 5.32
C TRP A 44 -2.71 -3.24 6.11
N GLY A 45 -1.58 -3.56 5.47
CA GLY A 45 -0.47 -4.26 6.09
C GLY A 45 0.12 -3.51 7.28
N LEU A 46 0.32 -2.19 7.14
CA LEU A 46 0.75 -1.35 8.24
C LEU A 46 -0.36 -1.12 9.27
N ARG A 47 -1.61 -0.90 8.83
CA ARG A 47 -2.75 -0.69 9.75
C ARG A 47 -2.98 -1.88 10.69
N PHE A 48 -2.83 -3.10 10.19
CA PHE A 48 -3.06 -4.32 10.97
C PHE A 48 -1.78 -4.97 11.51
N GLY A 49 -0.61 -4.37 11.27
CA GLY A 49 0.67 -4.90 11.75
C GLY A 49 1.06 -6.25 11.12
N THR A 50 0.51 -6.59 9.94
CA THR A 50 0.88 -7.80 9.19
C THR A 50 2.10 -7.58 8.30
N MET A 51 2.57 -6.33 8.21
CA MET A 51 3.79 -5.93 7.50
C MET A 51 4.70 -5.14 8.46
N PRO A 52 6.04 -5.32 8.40
CA PRO A 52 6.95 -4.54 9.21
C PRO A 52 6.84 -3.04 8.87
N GLU A 53 6.79 -2.20 9.90
CA GLU A 53 6.82 -0.76 9.73
C GLU A 53 8.22 -0.30 9.34
N ARG A 54 8.34 0.30 8.15
CA ARG A 54 9.59 0.89 7.64
C ARG A 54 9.32 2.34 7.22
N PRO A 55 10.26 3.29 7.38
CA PRO A 55 10.04 4.69 7.04
C PRO A 55 9.58 4.91 5.58
N ALA A 56 10.15 4.17 4.62
CA ALA A 56 9.76 4.28 3.22
C ALA A 56 8.31 3.82 2.98
N PHE A 57 7.86 2.77 3.67
CA PHE A 57 6.49 2.26 3.56
C PHE A 57 5.50 3.24 4.18
N ARG A 58 5.86 3.83 5.33
CA ARG A 58 5.03 4.85 5.96
C ARG A 58 4.87 6.08 5.06
N ALA A 59 5.96 6.59 4.51
CA ALA A 59 5.92 7.73 3.59
C ALA A 59 5.08 7.44 2.32
N TYR A 60 5.17 6.21 1.79
CA TYR A 60 4.36 5.78 0.65
C TYR A 60 2.86 5.70 1.00
N VAL A 61 2.51 5.12 2.16
CA VAL A 61 1.13 5.07 2.66
C VAL A 61 0.58 6.47 2.94
N ASP A 62 1.38 7.37 3.52
CA ASP A 62 0.98 8.75 3.79
C ASP A 62 0.65 9.47 2.46
N ARG A 63 1.51 9.34 1.43
CA ARG A 63 1.24 9.89 0.09
C ARG A 63 -0.06 9.37 -0.52
N ILE A 64 -0.38 8.09 -0.34
CA ILE A 64 -1.63 7.50 -0.86
C ILE A 64 -2.85 8.02 -0.10
N THR A 65 -2.78 7.98 1.23
CA THR A 65 -3.94 8.24 2.11
C THR A 65 -4.29 9.73 2.21
N GLN A 66 -3.33 10.63 1.92
CA GLN A 66 -3.57 12.08 1.84
C GLN A 66 -4.31 12.52 0.58
N ARG A 67 -4.52 11.63 -0.40
CA ARG A 67 -5.22 11.99 -1.64
C ARG A 67 -6.71 12.21 -1.37
N PRO A 68 -7.34 13.28 -1.90
CA PRO A 68 -8.79 13.50 -1.75
C PRO A 68 -9.62 12.29 -2.20
N ALA A 69 -9.25 11.67 -3.32
CA ALA A 69 -9.91 10.48 -3.85
C ALA A 69 -9.89 9.27 -2.88
N TYR A 70 -8.89 9.17 -1.99
CA TYR A 70 -8.86 8.11 -0.97
C TYR A 70 -9.94 8.34 0.08
N ALA A 71 -10.11 9.60 0.53
CA ALA A 71 -11.17 9.96 1.46
C ALA A 71 -12.56 9.78 0.84
N GLU A 72 -12.74 10.18 -0.41
CA GLU A 72 -13.98 9.98 -1.17
C GLU A 72 -14.34 8.50 -1.30
N ALA A 73 -13.37 7.64 -1.66
CA ALA A 73 -13.60 6.20 -1.76
C ALA A 73 -14.05 5.58 -0.42
N ASN A 74 -13.37 5.93 0.68
CA ASN A 74 -13.78 5.45 2.01
C ASN A 74 -15.19 5.92 2.42
N ALA A 75 -15.57 7.13 2.02
CA ALA A 75 -16.92 7.65 2.30
C ALA A 75 -18.00 6.86 1.53
N ILE A 76 -17.72 6.50 0.27
CA ILE A 76 -18.58 5.63 -0.53
C ILE A 76 -18.71 4.25 0.13
N ASP A 77 -17.59 3.64 0.51
CA ASP A 77 -17.58 2.32 1.17
C ASP A 77 -18.38 2.36 2.48
N ALA A 78 -18.19 3.39 3.30
CA ALA A 78 -18.94 3.57 4.53
C ALA A 78 -20.46 3.71 4.29
N ALA A 79 -20.87 4.41 3.23
CA ALA A 79 -22.27 4.52 2.85
C ALA A 79 -22.87 3.17 2.42
N ILE A 80 -22.13 2.39 1.63
CA ILE A 80 -22.56 1.05 1.18
C ILE A 80 -22.70 0.10 2.38
N ILE A 81 -21.71 0.07 3.28
CA ILE A 81 -21.75 -0.75 4.50
C ILE A 81 -22.97 -0.40 5.35
N LYS A 82 -23.27 0.90 5.51
CA LYS A 82 -24.44 1.36 6.26
C LYS A 82 -25.75 0.87 5.63
N VAL A 83 -25.87 0.91 4.30
CA VAL A 83 -27.06 0.40 3.59
C VAL A 83 -27.20 -1.10 3.74
N ALA A 84 -26.10 -1.86 3.64
CA ALA A 84 -26.13 -3.32 3.75
C ALA A 84 -26.45 -3.85 5.16
N ALA A 85 -26.26 -3.02 6.19
CA ALA A 85 -26.56 -3.34 7.58
C ALA A 85 -28.03 -3.09 7.99
N GLN A 86 -28.86 -2.56 7.07
CA GLN A 86 -30.29 -2.31 7.24
C GLN A 86 -31.11 -3.47 6.67
#